data_AF-A0A350XJJ9-F1
#
_entry.id   AF-A0A350XJJ9-F1
#
_cell.length_a   1.000
_cell.length_b   1.000
_cell.length_c   1.000
_cell.angle_alpha   90.00
_cell.angle_beta   90.00
_cell.angle_gamma   90.00
#
_symmetry.space_group_name_H-M   'P 1'
#
loop_
_entity.id
_entity.type
_entity.pdbx_description
1 polymer ?
#
loop_
_entity_poly.entity_id
_entity_poly.type
_entity_poly.pdbx_seq_one_letter_code
_entity_poly.pdbx_strand_id
1 'polypeptide(L)'
;MTSRTNRPIEIILRVYPDSALLEGLDVWLRLGLLSEIQVRRLCQEHLTCPLPTIAPVVTSSPSETVDIVIIQDFVLPTPPQPAARTTIAKTKRDRSSGVLQSFMAEVSVLWLLFLGVFLIVVSSAVLAASQWRNFSPVGQYGILFAYTLVFWGISAWASRQSNLQLTARMLQVTTLLIIPVNFWMMDGFKLWNFPLGWIVAPVAALSLTAILVHLLQPSLSASRLTLANSIGLSWLHWGWALTNFPLIATYIGTIGTALTLFYQSRRRRVEAQQLSISTPISLNGITITFATLLLVGRAILAAKIPISNLGLALGICGWLLGWLSRGERRLEIWSNLGWVLLLAGWLVAVGEIPQQAIAVSVLALWLLADRLFRLKQSADLIALFLVGLQSFWLLWRAIPFPLQQEVIAFGIQLAGNEFMPQALIG
;
A
#
# COMPACT_ATOMS: atom_id res chain seq x y z
N MET A 1 -4.71 -30.47 -48.92
CA MET A 1 -3.42 -30.49 -48.19
C MET A 1 -3.71 -30.39 -46.71
N THR A 2 -3.22 -31.38 -45.97
CA THR A 2 -3.60 -31.79 -44.61
C THR A 2 -3.24 -30.77 -43.52
N SER A 3 -4.20 -30.49 -42.62
CA SER A 3 -3.96 -29.72 -41.40
C SER A 3 -3.05 -30.53 -40.45
N ARG A 4 -1.93 -29.91 -40.03
CA ARG A 4 -1.07 -30.45 -38.96
C ARG A 4 -1.70 -30.11 -37.62
N THR A 5 -2.43 -31.08 -37.08
CA THR A 5 -3.00 -31.12 -35.73
C THR A 5 -1.93 -31.22 -34.64
N ASN A 6 -2.15 -30.51 -33.54
CA ASN A 6 -1.76 -30.80 -32.15
C ASN A 6 -0.43 -31.53 -31.92
N ARG A 7 0.62 -30.78 -31.60
CA ARG A 7 1.73 -31.29 -30.78
C ARG A 7 1.45 -30.89 -29.32
N PRO A 8 1.26 -31.84 -28.38
CA PRO A 8 1.21 -31.51 -26.97
C PRO A 8 2.57 -30.97 -26.53
N ILE A 9 2.57 -29.84 -25.84
CA ILE A 9 3.78 -29.28 -25.21
C ILE A 9 3.96 -30.03 -23.89
N GLU A 10 4.99 -30.86 -23.81
CA GLU A 10 5.35 -31.57 -22.58
C GLU A 10 6.27 -30.67 -21.74
N ILE A 11 5.76 -30.17 -20.62
CA ILE A 11 6.51 -29.35 -19.66
C ILE A 11 6.85 -30.23 -18.46
N ILE A 12 8.12 -30.61 -18.33
CA ILE A 12 8.61 -31.40 -17.19
C ILE A 12 9.16 -30.43 -16.15
N LEU A 13 8.40 -30.21 -15.06
CA LEU A 13 8.81 -29.41 -13.92
C LEU A 13 9.15 -30.32 -12.74
N ARG A 14 10.40 -30.26 -12.24
CA ARG A 14 10.80 -30.93 -11.00
C ARG A 14 10.70 -29.92 -9.86
N VAL A 15 9.77 -30.15 -8.94
CA VAL A 15 9.50 -29.25 -7.81
C VAL A 15 9.59 -30.04 -6.51
N TYR A 16 10.15 -29.43 -5.47
CA TYR A 16 10.15 -30.01 -4.12
C TYR A 16 8.72 -29.99 -3.54
N PRO A 17 8.29 -31.03 -2.82
CA PRO A 17 6.94 -31.10 -2.27
C PRO A 17 6.77 -30.08 -1.14
N ASP A 18 6.28 -28.89 -1.49
CA ASP A 18 5.91 -27.83 -0.56
C ASP A 18 4.39 -27.59 -0.63
N SER A 19 3.82 -27.07 0.45
CA SER A 19 2.42 -26.67 0.60
C SER A 19 1.90 -25.80 -0.57
N ALA A 20 2.76 -24.97 -1.14
CA ALA A 20 2.45 -24.11 -2.30
C ALA A 20 2.13 -24.89 -3.59
N LEU A 21 2.62 -26.13 -3.75
CA LEU A 21 2.35 -26.96 -4.94
C LEU A 21 0.91 -27.49 -4.96
N LEU A 22 0.37 -27.83 -3.78
CA LEU A 22 -1.03 -28.25 -3.65
C LEU A 22 -1.99 -27.08 -3.91
N GLU A 23 -1.63 -25.87 -3.47
CA GLU A 23 -2.40 -24.66 -3.76
C GLU A 23 -2.39 -24.33 -5.26
N GLY A 24 -1.24 -24.47 -5.92
CA GLY A 24 -1.13 -24.30 -7.38
C GLY A 24 -1.97 -25.30 -8.17
N LEU A 25 -2.04 -26.57 -7.74
CA LEU A 25 -2.89 -27.59 -8.37
C LEU A 25 -4.38 -27.27 -8.24
N ASP A 26 -4.83 -26.74 -7.09
CA ASP A 26 -6.23 -26.31 -6.90
C ASP A 26 -6.57 -25.13 -7.82
N VAL A 27 -5.67 -24.17 -7.99
CA VAL A 27 -5.85 -23.05 -8.93
C VAL A 27 -5.98 -23.55 -10.37
N TRP A 28 -5.16 -24.53 -10.79
CA TRP A 28 -5.22 -25.08 -12.14
C TRP A 28 -6.46 -25.92 -12.41
N LEU A 29 -6.99 -26.60 -11.39
CA LEU A 29 -8.27 -27.31 -11.46
C LEU A 29 -9.43 -26.30 -11.59
N ARG A 30 -9.41 -25.20 -10.84
CA ARG A 30 -10.42 -24.11 -10.96
C ARG A 30 -10.41 -23.41 -12.31
N LEU A 31 -9.24 -23.30 -12.93
CA LEU A 31 -9.08 -22.73 -14.28
C LEU A 31 -9.47 -23.72 -15.40
N GLY A 32 -9.84 -24.97 -15.07
CA GLY A 32 -10.21 -26.00 -16.05
C GLY A 32 -9.04 -26.50 -16.89
N LEU A 33 -7.81 -26.16 -16.52
CA LEU A 33 -6.59 -26.60 -17.20
C LEU A 33 -6.22 -28.04 -16.86
N LEU A 34 -6.70 -28.53 -15.71
CA LEU A 34 -6.54 -29.90 -15.26
C LEU A 34 -7.89 -30.53 -14.92
N SER A 35 -8.06 -31.78 -15.30
CA SER A 35 -9.20 -32.61 -14.86
C SER A 35 -8.92 -33.24 -13.49
N GLU A 36 -9.98 -33.50 -12.74
CA GLU A 36 -9.90 -34.18 -11.43
C GLU A 36 -9.18 -35.54 -11.50
N ILE A 37 -9.31 -36.23 -12.63
CA ILE A 37 -8.65 -37.52 -12.89
C ILE A 37 -7.13 -37.35 -13.02
N GLN A 38 -6.67 -36.29 -13.68
CA GLN A 38 -5.24 -36.00 -13.85
C GLN A 38 -4.59 -35.60 -12.53
N VAL A 39 -5.27 -34.79 -11.72
CA VAL A 39 -4.79 -34.41 -10.38
C VAL A 39 -4.69 -35.65 -9.48
N ARG A 40 -5.70 -36.53 -9.50
CA ARG A 40 -5.69 -37.76 -8.71
C ARG A 40 -4.53 -38.68 -9.06
N ARG A 41 -4.23 -38.83 -10.36
CA ARG A 41 -3.10 -39.64 -10.84
C ARG A 41 -1.76 -39.04 -10.38
N LEU A 42 -1.59 -37.72 -10.54
CA LEU A 42 -0.36 -37.02 -10.13
C LEU A 42 -0.09 -37.16 -8.62
N CYS A 43 -1.14 -37.02 -7.79
CA CYS A 43 -1.01 -37.18 -6.35
C CYS A 43 -0.64 -38.61 -5.94
N GLN A 44 -1.16 -39.62 -6.66
CA GLN A 44 -0.87 -41.04 -6.38
C GLN A 44 0.53 -41.46 -6.81
N GLU A 45 1.05 -40.90 -7.91
CA GLU A 45 2.36 -41.27 -8.45
C GLU A 45 3.52 -40.51 -7.80
N HIS A 46 3.30 -39.25 -7.38
CA HIS A 46 4.39 -38.35 -6.99
C HIS A 46 4.26 -37.72 -5.60
N LEU A 47 3.09 -37.77 -4.94
CA LEU A 47 2.85 -37.09 -3.66
C LEU A 47 2.44 -38.05 -2.53
N THR A 48 2.75 -39.34 -2.65
CA THR A 48 2.56 -40.32 -1.58
C THR A 48 3.89 -40.70 -0.92
N CYS A 49 3.96 -40.63 0.41
CA CYS A 49 5.02 -41.25 1.19
C CYS A 49 4.51 -42.56 1.82
N PRO A 50 5.31 -43.64 1.85
CA PRO A 50 4.98 -44.81 2.66
C PRO A 50 4.94 -44.40 4.13
N LEU A 51 3.89 -44.82 4.85
CA LEU A 51 3.80 -44.63 6.30
C LEU A 51 5.02 -45.27 6.99
N PRO A 52 5.62 -44.63 8.02
CA PRO A 52 6.66 -45.28 8.80
C PRO A 52 6.09 -46.52 9.49
N THR A 53 6.61 -47.69 9.13
CA THR A 53 6.33 -48.95 9.81
C THR A 53 6.85 -48.85 11.24
N ILE A 54 5.93 -48.74 12.21
CA ILE A 54 6.26 -48.85 13.63
C ILE A 54 6.72 -50.28 13.87
N ALA A 55 8.01 -50.48 14.08
CA ALA A 55 8.54 -51.78 14.51
C ALA A 55 7.96 -52.11 15.90
N PRO A 56 7.41 -53.32 16.12
CA PRO A 56 6.96 -53.72 17.45
C PRO A 56 8.19 -53.79 18.36
N VAL A 57 8.14 -53.05 19.47
CA VAL A 57 9.07 -53.18 20.59
C VAL A 57 8.94 -54.61 21.11
N VAL A 58 9.94 -55.43 20.86
CA VAL A 58 10.08 -56.75 21.48
C VAL A 58 10.48 -56.50 22.94
N THR A 59 9.50 -56.57 23.84
CA THR A 59 9.77 -56.72 25.27
C THR A 59 10.16 -58.17 25.51
N SER A 60 11.46 -58.44 25.64
CA SER A 60 11.98 -59.72 26.10
C SER A 60 11.86 -59.82 27.63
N SER A 61 11.05 -60.76 28.11
CA SER A 61 11.32 -61.47 29.37
C SER A 61 10.63 -62.85 29.38
N PRO A 62 11.20 -63.83 30.09
CA PRO A 62 11.11 -65.26 29.74
C PRO A 62 10.19 -66.06 30.67
N SER A 63 9.54 -67.08 30.12
CA SER A 63 9.10 -68.32 30.79
C SER A 63 8.48 -69.21 29.70
N GLU A 64 9.16 -70.28 29.30
CA GLU A 64 9.04 -71.65 29.85
C GLU A 64 7.71 -72.35 29.57
N THR A 65 7.89 -73.51 28.91
CA THR A 65 7.19 -74.80 29.04
C THR A 65 5.87 -75.11 28.30
N VAL A 66 6.02 -76.08 27.36
CA VAL A 66 5.30 -77.38 27.30
C VAL A 66 4.05 -77.50 26.38
N ASP A 67 4.32 -78.13 25.22
CA ASP A 67 3.71 -79.36 24.67
C ASP A 67 2.26 -79.50 24.14
N ILE A 68 2.20 -80.29 23.04
CA ILE A 68 1.19 -81.31 22.64
C ILE A 68 -0.12 -80.77 22.00
N VAL A 69 -0.78 -81.32 20.96
CA VAL A 69 -0.62 -82.41 19.93
C VAL A 69 -1.91 -82.34 19.06
N ILE A 70 -1.78 -82.60 17.73
CA ILE A 70 -2.68 -83.34 16.77
C ILE A 70 -4.20 -82.98 16.77
N ILE A 71 -4.85 -82.67 15.64
CA ILE A 71 -5.50 -83.63 14.72
C ILE A 71 -5.72 -83.01 13.31
N GLN A 72 -5.47 -83.84 12.30
CA GLN A 72 -5.74 -83.70 10.87
C GLN A 72 -7.24 -83.65 10.54
N ASP A 73 -7.62 -82.99 9.45
CA ASP A 73 -8.32 -83.73 8.38
C ASP A 73 -8.29 -83.01 7.02
N PHE A 74 -7.97 -83.82 6.02
CA PHE A 74 -7.80 -83.51 4.61
C PHE A 74 -9.14 -83.59 3.88
N VAL A 75 -9.54 -82.55 3.13
CA VAL A 75 -10.32 -82.70 1.89
C VAL A 75 -9.91 -81.60 0.89
N LEU A 76 -9.62 -81.99 -0.35
CA LEU A 76 -9.28 -81.18 -1.55
C LEU A 76 -10.29 -81.56 -2.67
N PRO A 77 -10.39 -80.85 -3.81
CA PRO A 77 -10.81 -79.46 -4.05
C PRO A 77 -11.96 -79.36 -5.10
N THR A 78 -12.65 -78.22 -5.23
CA THR A 78 -13.40 -77.88 -6.48
C THR A 78 -13.54 -76.35 -6.65
N PRO A 79 -13.43 -75.77 -7.87
CA PRO A 79 -13.04 -74.37 -8.09
C PRO A 79 -14.26 -73.46 -8.48
N PRO A 80 -14.12 -72.16 -8.81
CA PRO A 80 -14.82 -71.05 -8.15
C PRO A 80 -15.92 -70.38 -8.99
N GLN A 81 -16.87 -69.67 -8.38
CA GLN A 81 -17.57 -68.52 -8.99
C GLN A 81 -18.29 -67.63 -7.94
N PRO A 82 -18.56 -66.34 -8.25
CA PRO A 82 -18.50 -65.23 -7.30
C PRO A 82 -19.84 -64.55 -7.01
N ALA A 83 -19.79 -63.62 -6.05
CA ALA A 83 -20.73 -62.54 -5.75
C ALA A 83 -21.84 -62.83 -4.74
N ALA A 84 -21.73 -62.22 -3.55
CA ALA A 84 -22.76 -61.31 -3.03
C ALA A 84 -22.20 -60.45 -1.89
N ARG A 85 -22.53 -59.16 -1.94
CA ARG A 85 -22.11 -58.07 -1.07
C ARG A 85 -22.60 -58.24 0.37
N THR A 86 -21.70 -58.11 1.35
CA THR A 86 -22.05 -57.67 2.71
C THR A 86 -21.77 -56.18 2.85
N THR A 87 -22.83 -55.38 2.81
CA THR A 87 -22.79 -53.97 3.22
C THR A 87 -22.62 -53.88 4.73
N ILE A 88 -21.38 -53.70 5.20
CA ILE A 88 -21.13 -53.16 6.53
C ILE A 88 -21.16 -51.64 6.41
N ALA A 89 -22.24 -51.03 6.89
CA ALA A 89 -22.33 -49.60 7.09
C ALA A 89 -21.29 -49.19 8.15
N LYS A 90 -20.14 -48.65 7.72
CA LYS A 90 -19.21 -47.94 8.59
C LYS A 90 -19.76 -46.55 8.85
N THR A 91 -20.26 -46.34 10.06
CA THR A 91 -20.45 -45.01 10.66
C THR A 91 -19.16 -44.19 10.51
N LYS A 92 -19.23 -43.17 9.66
CA LYS A 92 -18.20 -42.15 9.47
C LYS A 92 -18.18 -41.29 10.73
N ARG A 93 -17.29 -41.62 11.68
CA ARG A 93 -17.05 -40.82 12.87
C ARG A 93 -16.31 -39.54 12.43
N ASP A 94 -16.97 -38.40 12.59
CA ASP A 94 -16.42 -37.06 12.38
C ASP A 94 -15.12 -36.87 13.16
N ARG A 95 -13.99 -36.89 12.46
CA ARG A 95 -12.66 -36.61 13.01
C ARG A 95 -12.21 -35.17 12.74
N SER A 96 -12.93 -34.44 11.89
CA SER A 96 -12.68 -33.04 11.55
C SER A 96 -13.35 -32.03 12.49
N SER A 97 -14.39 -32.44 13.23
CA SER A 97 -15.04 -31.58 14.22
C SER A 97 -14.20 -31.39 15.48
N GLY A 98 -13.51 -32.43 15.95
CA GLY A 98 -12.71 -32.36 17.20
C GLY A 98 -11.50 -31.43 17.13
N VAL A 99 -10.78 -31.41 16.01
CA VAL A 99 -9.60 -30.53 15.83
C VAL A 99 -10.02 -29.10 15.59
N LEU A 100 -11.07 -28.87 14.79
CA LEU A 100 -11.61 -27.53 14.57
C LEU A 100 -12.17 -26.93 15.86
N GLN A 101 -12.76 -27.76 16.72
CA GLN A 101 -13.34 -27.35 17.99
C GLN A 101 -12.27 -27.12 19.08
N SER A 102 -11.17 -27.89 19.09
CA SER A 102 -10.02 -27.58 19.95
C SER A 102 -9.26 -26.34 19.48
N PHE A 103 -9.14 -26.14 18.15
CA PHE A 103 -8.55 -24.94 17.56
C PHE A 103 -9.44 -23.71 17.82
N MET A 104 -10.76 -23.81 17.71
CA MET A 104 -11.68 -22.73 18.10
C MET A 104 -11.64 -22.43 19.59
N ALA A 105 -11.53 -23.45 20.44
CA ALA A 105 -11.41 -23.26 21.89
C ALA A 105 -10.12 -22.49 22.23
N GLU A 106 -8.99 -22.90 21.64
CA GLU A 106 -7.68 -22.25 21.83
C GLU A 106 -7.64 -20.83 21.21
N VAL A 107 -8.16 -20.67 20.00
CA VAL A 107 -8.30 -19.36 19.31
C VAL A 107 -9.23 -18.44 20.09
N SER A 108 -10.31 -18.94 20.71
CA SER A 108 -11.22 -18.12 21.51
C SER A 108 -10.55 -17.62 22.80
N VAL A 109 -9.70 -18.42 23.45
CA VAL A 109 -8.96 -18.01 24.65
C VAL A 109 -7.93 -16.93 24.32
N LEU A 110 -7.19 -17.10 23.22
CA LEU A 110 -6.26 -16.08 22.71
C LEU A 110 -7.00 -14.81 22.24
N TRP A 111 -8.18 -14.94 21.63
CA TRP A 111 -9.00 -13.78 21.24
C TRP A 111 -9.63 -13.09 22.44
N LEU A 112 -10.05 -13.81 23.49
CA LEU A 112 -10.56 -13.23 24.74
C LEU A 112 -9.46 -12.50 25.49
N LEU A 113 -8.25 -13.08 25.53
CA LEU A 113 -7.08 -12.43 26.12
C LEU A 113 -6.66 -11.19 25.31
N PHE A 114 -6.63 -11.29 23.98
CA PHE A 114 -6.37 -10.16 23.10
C PHE A 114 -7.42 -9.06 23.24
N LEU A 115 -8.71 -9.42 23.30
CA LEU A 115 -9.82 -8.49 23.50
C LEU A 115 -9.72 -7.80 24.87
N GLY A 116 -9.34 -8.55 25.91
CA GLY A 116 -9.10 -8.00 27.25
C GLY A 116 -7.94 -7.00 27.26
N VAL A 117 -6.80 -7.34 26.67
CA VAL A 117 -5.65 -6.43 26.54
C VAL A 117 -6.01 -5.22 25.67
N PHE A 118 -6.73 -5.43 24.57
CA PHE A 118 -7.20 -4.34 23.72
C PHE A 118 -8.14 -3.39 24.48
N LEU A 119 -9.07 -3.91 25.27
CA LEU A 119 -9.95 -3.13 26.12
C LEU A 119 -9.16 -2.32 27.16
N ILE A 120 -8.12 -2.90 27.76
CA ILE A 120 -7.21 -2.19 28.68
C ILE A 120 -6.48 -1.05 27.96
N VAL A 121 -5.98 -1.29 26.75
CA VAL A 121 -5.28 -0.27 25.94
C VAL A 121 -6.21 0.85 25.53
N VAL A 122 -7.43 0.54 25.07
CA VAL A 122 -8.44 1.55 24.71
C VAL A 122 -8.91 2.31 25.95
N SER A 123 -9.12 1.63 27.08
CA SER A 123 -9.48 2.27 28.35
C SER A 123 -8.37 3.22 28.82
N SER A 124 -7.11 2.81 28.70
CA SER A 124 -5.96 3.68 28.96
C SER A 124 -5.93 4.89 28.02
N ALA A 125 -6.26 4.72 26.75
CA ALA A 125 -6.31 5.82 25.78
C ALA A 125 -7.43 6.81 26.11
N VAL A 126 -8.61 6.32 26.48
CA VAL A 126 -9.75 7.14 26.92
C VAL A 126 -9.40 7.88 28.21
N LEU A 127 -8.74 7.23 29.17
CA LEU A 127 -8.30 7.86 30.40
C LEU A 127 -7.27 8.96 30.12
N ALA A 128 -6.26 8.66 29.29
CA ALA A 128 -5.26 9.64 28.86
C ALA A 128 -5.89 10.84 28.16
N ALA A 129 -6.91 10.62 27.31
CA ALA A 129 -7.67 11.69 26.67
C ALA A 129 -8.48 12.52 27.67
N SER A 130 -9.09 11.89 28.68
CA SER A 130 -9.85 12.59 29.73
C SER A 130 -8.95 13.47 30.61
N GLN A 131 -7.70 13.05 30.82
CA GLN A 131 -6.69 13.76 31.61
C GLN A 131 -5.75 14.61 30.75
N TRP A 132 -6.04 14.78 29.46
CA TRP A 132 -5.10 15.37 28.50
C TRP A 132 -4.60 16.77 28.91
N ARG A 133 -5.50 17.59 29.47
CA ARG A 133 -5.18 18.95 29.93
C ARG A 133 -4.28 18.99 31.17
N ASN A 134 -4.24 17.92 31.95
CA ASN A 134 -3.48 17.84 33.20
C ASN A 134 -2.03 17.41 32.98
N PHE A 135 -1.70 16.90 31.79
CA PHE A 135 -0.34 16.54 31.43
C PHE A 135 0.45 17.74 30.90
N SER A 136 1.73 17.80 31.27
CA SER A 136 2.68 18.73 30.64
C SER A 136 2.82 18.42 29.15
N PRO A 137 3.28 19.37 28.31
CA PRO A 137 3.46 19.13 26.86
C PRO A 137 4.38 17.95 26.55
N VAL A 138 5.41 17.73 27.38
CA VAL A 138 6.30 16.56 27.28
C VAL A 138 5.54 15.27 27.61
N GLY A 139 4.67 15.28 28.61
CA GLY A 139 3.81 14.14 28.96
C GLY A 139 2.79 13.81 27.86
N GLN A 140 2.12 14.82 27.31
CA GLN A 140 1.19 14.67 26.18
C GLN A 140 1.88 14.03 24.98
N TYR A 141 3.07 14.51 24.62
CA TYR A 141 3.87 13.90 23.56
C TYR A 141 4.33 12.48 23.92
N GLY A 142 4.78 12.25 25.16
CA GLY A 142 5.22 10.94 25.64
C GLY A 142 4.15 9.87 25.51
N ILE A 143 2.89 10.22 25.78
CA ILE A 143 1.74 9.34 25.58
C ILE A 143 1.60 8.97 24.09
N LEU A 144 1.61 9.95 23.18
CA LEU A 144 1.53 9.70 21.74
C LEU A 144 2.67 8.81 21.24
N PHE A 145 3.89 9.08 21.68
CA PHE A 145 5.07 8.30 21.33
C PHE A 145 4.96 6.86 21.84
N ALA A 146 4.53 6.67 23.09
CA ALA A 146 4.30 5.34 23.67
C ALA A 146 3.26 4.54 22.88
N TYR A 147 2.13 5.13 22.50
CA TYR A 147 1.15 4.46 21.65
C TYR A 147 1.73 4.07 20.30
N THR A 148 2.55 4.94 19.69
CA THR A 148 3.20 4.64 18.42
C THR A 148 4.14 3.42 18.52
N LEU A 149 4.90 3.33 19.62
CA LEU A 149 5.76 2.16 19.91
C LEU A 149 4.95 0.89 20.15
N VAL A 150 3.83 0.99 20.89
CA VAL A 150 2.93 -0.14 21.14
C VAL A 150 2.31 -0.64 19.84
N PHE A 151 1.82 0.26 18.97
CA PHE A 151 1.29 -0.11 17.65
C PHE A 151 2.35 -0.81 16.80
N TRP A 152 3.58 -0.27 16.76
CA TRP A 152 4.69 -0.90 16.07
C TRP A 152 5.03 -2.29 16.64
N GLY A 153 5.10 -2.43 17.97
CA GLY A 153 5.43 -3.68 18.65
C GLY A 153 4.38 -4.77 18.41
N ILE A 154 3.10 -4.44 18.57
CA ILE A 154 1.98 -5.36 18.28
C ILE A 154 1.96 -5.71 16.80
N SER A 155 2.23 -4.74 15.92
CA SER A 155 2.32 -4.98 14.49
C SER A 155 3.43 -5.96 14.12
N ALA A 156 4.62 -5.80 14.72
CA ALA A 156 5.75 -6.69 14.51
C ALA A 156 5.45 -8.10 15.06
N TRP A 157 4.83 -8.21 16.24
CA TRP A 157 4.39 -9.48 16.80
C TRP A 157 3.33 -10.17 15.93
N ALA A 158 2.29 -9.44 15.52
CA ALA A 158 1.22 -9.96 14.68
C ALA A 158 1.72 -10.40 13.30
N SER A 159 2.77 -9.75 12.78
CA SER A 159 3.36 -10.12 11.48
C SER A 159 4.03 -11.50 11.49
N ARG A 160 4.41 -12.01 12.67
CA ARG A 160 4.97 -13.36 12.84
C ARG A 160 3.89 -14.45 12.86
N GLN A 161 2.62 -14.09 13.01
CA GLN A 161 1.50 -15.02 13.08
C GLN A 161 0.83 -15.15 11.70
N SER A 162 0.76 -16.38 11.16
CA SER A 162 0.17 -16.65 9.84
C SER A 162 -1.30 -16.22 9.72
N ASN A 163 -2.07 -16.33 10.81
CA ASN A 163 -3.49 -16.02 10.84
C ASN A 163 -3.83 -14.53 11.00
N LEU A 164 -2.84 -13.66 11.28
CA LEU A 164 -3.05 -12.24 11.60
C LEU A 164 -2.36 -11.28 10.63
N GLN A 165 -1.93 -11.76 9.46
CA GLN A 165 -1.18 -10.94 8.49
C GLN A 165 -1.93 -9.69 8.02
N LEU A 166 -3.26 -9.78 7.85
CA LEU A 166 -4.07 -8.62 7.46
C LEU A 166 -4.08 -7.55 8.57
N THR A 167 -4.31 -7.97 9.82
CA THR A 167 -4.27 -7.09 10.99
C THR A 167 -2.88 -6.49 11.18
N ALA A 168 -1.83 -7.29 11.03
CA ALA A 168 -0.46 -6.81 11.08
C ALA A 168 -0.23 -5.71 10.05
N ARG A 169 -0.63 -5.91 8.79
CA ARG A 169 -0.46 -4.94 7.70
C ARG A 169 -1.26 -3.66 7.92
N MET A 170 -2.48 -3.75 8.44
CA MET A 170 -3.26 -2.57 8.81
C MET A 170 -2.60 -1.77 9.93
N LEU A 171 -2.08 -2.45 10.96
CA LEU A 171 -1.34 -1.80 12.04
C LEU A 171 -0.01 -1.21 11.56
N GLN A 172 0.68 -1.87 10.61
CA GLN A 172 1.89 -1.36 9.98
C GLN A 172 1.58 -0.04 9.26
N VAL A 173 0.59 -0.03 8.36
CA VAL A 173 0.13 1.17 7.65
C VAL A 173 -0.23 2.28 8.64
N THR A 174 -0.99 1.94 9.68
CA THR A 174 -1.41 2.89 10.72
C THR A 174 -0.21 3.51 11.43
N THR A 175 0.72 2.68 11.91
CA THR A 175 1.98 3.13 12.54
C THR A 175 2.73 4.08 11.63
N LEU A 176 2.80 3.74 10.34
CA LEU A 176 3.52 4.47 9.33
C LEU A 176 2.89 5.86 9.07
N LEU A 177 1.56 5.95 9.01
CA LEU A 177 0.83 7.21 8.89
C LEU A 177 0.97 8.09 10.16
N ILE A 178 1.11 7.45 11.33
CA ILE A 178 1.29 8.14 12.61
C ILE A 178 2.71 8.73 12.76
N ILE A 179 3.72 8.24 12.06
CA ILE A 179 5.10 8.73 12.19
C ILE A 179 5.22 10.23 11.81
N PRO A 180 4.78 10.71 10.63
CA PRO A 180 4.80 12.15 10.32
C PRO A 180 4.01 13.00 11.31
N VAL A 181 2.90 12.46 11.84
CA VAL A 181 2.09 13.12 12.88
C VAL A 181 2.91 13.31 14.17
N ASN A 182 3.72 12.32 14.57
CA ASN A 182 4.58 12.46 15.75
C ASN A 182 5.61 13.59 15.56
N PHE A 183 6.26 13.67 14.40
CA PHE A 183 7.20 14.77 14.12
C PHE A 183 6.51 16.14 14.13
N TRP A 184 5.29 16.21 13.61
CA TRP A 184 4.48 17.42 13.74
C TRP A 184 4.21 17.75 15.22
N MET A 185 3.78 16.78 16.02
CA MET A 185 3.47 17.01 17.43
C MET A 185 4.69 17.40 18.28
N MET A 186 5.90 16.92 17.94
CA MET A 186 7.11 17.37 18.62
C MET A 186 7.31 18.89 18.52
N ASP A 187 7.11 19.43 17.31
CA ASP A 187 7.20 20.87 17.04
C ASP A 187 5.95 21.62 17.56
N GLY A 188 4.76 21.03 17.41
CA GLY A 188 3.48 21.60 17.85
C GLY A 188 3.37 21.78 19.37
N PHE A 189 3.85 20.81 20.14
CA PHE A 189 3.96 20.92 21.61
C PHE A 189 5.14 21.76 22.07
N LYS A 190 5.98 22.26 21.13
CA LYS A 190 7.17 23.06 21.39
C LYS A 190 8.08 22.41 22.44
N LEU A 191 8.38 21.12 22.26
CA LEU A 191 9.20 20.33 23.20
C LEU A 191 10.53 21.02 23.54
N TRP A 192 11.11 21.75 22.59
CA TRP A 192 12.33 22.55 22.75
C TRP A 192 12.29 23.56 23.89
N ASN A 193 11.10 24.02 24.29
CA ASN A 193 10.95 24.98 25.38
C ASN A 193 11.09 24.34 26.77
N PHE A 194 11.05 23.01 26.87
CA PHE A 194 11.13 22.29 28.13
C PHE A 194 12.45 21.51 28.22
N PRO A 195 13.17 21.55 29.35
CA PRO A 195 14.48 20.88 29.48
C PRO A 195 14.40 19.37 29.22
N LEU A 196 13.34 18.70 29.67
CA LEU A 196 13.11 17.27 29.35
C LEU A 196 12.88 17.02 27.87
N GLY A 197 12.31 17.98 27.14
CA GLY A 197 12.07 17.87 25.70
C GLY A 197 13.36 17.78 24.88
N TRP A 198 14.48 18.33 25.36
CA TRP A 198 15.79 18.21 24.72
C TRP A 198 16.31 16.78 24.64
N ILE A 199 15.84 15.89 25.53
CA ILE A 199 16.18 14.47 25.52
C ILE A 199 15.09 13.68 24.79
N VAL A 200 13.83 13.94 25.12
CA VAL A 200 12.70 13.19 24.57
C VAL A 200 12.56 13.38 23.05
N ALA A 201 12.72 14.60 22.55
CA ALA A 201 12.58 14.88 21.12
C ALA A 201 13.61 14.13 20.24
N PRO A 202 14.94 14.19 20.50
CA PRO A 202 15.89 13.46 19.68
C PRO A 202 15.78 11.94 19.84
N VAL A 203 15.55 11.42 21.06
CA VAL A 203 15.35 9.98 21.27
C VAL A 203 14.16 9.47 20.47
N ALA A 204 13.04 10.20 20.51
CA ALA A 204 11.86 9.81 19.77
C ALA A 204 12.03 9.99 18.25
N ALA A 205 12.66 11.07 17.79
CA ALA A 205 12.94 11.28 16.36
C ALA A 205 13.83 10.18 15.77
N LEU A 206 14.88 9.77 16.49
CA LEU A 206 15.76 8.68 16.08
C LEU A 206 15.01 7.34 16.06
N SER A 207 14.22 7.07 17.11
CA SER A 207 13.43 5.85 17.23
C SER A 207 12.37 5.74 16.11
N LEU A 208 11.63 6.81 15.84
CA LEU A 208 10.64 6.85 14.76
C LEU A 208 11.28 6.75 13.39
N THR A 209 12.46 7.34 13.18
CA THR A 209 13.21 7.19 11.92
C THR A 209 13.68 5.75 11.76
N ALA A 210 14.18 5.10 12.82
CA ALA A 210 14.56 3.69 12.78
C ALA A 210 13.37 2.78 12.49
N ILE A 211 12.21 3.04 13.12
CA ILE A 211 10.96 2.31 12.87
C ILE A 211 10.50 2.51 11.42
N LEU A 212 10.56 3.74 10.90
CA LEU A 212 10.22 4.04 9.50
C LEU A 212 11.13 3.25 8.55
N VAL A 213 12.44 3.27 8.78
CA VAL A 213 13.42 2.52 7.96
C VAL A 213 13.18 1.02 8.07
N HIS A 214 12.87 0.50 9.25
CA HIS A 214 12.57 -0.91 9.46
C HIS A 214 11.30 -1.33 8.72
N LEU A 215 10.27 -0.48 8.73
CA LEU A 215 8.98 -0.81 8.15
C LEU A 215 8.92 -0.59 6.63
N LEU A 216 9.66 0.40 6.13
CA LEU A 216 9.90 0.64 4.71
C LEU A 216 11.18 -0.04 4.23
N GLN A 217 11.69 -1.04 4.97
CA GLN A 217 12.88 -1.80 4.58
C GLN A 217 12.79 -2.09 3.09
N PRO A 218 13.88 -1.89 2.34
CA PRO A 218 13.85 -2.09 0.91
C PRO A 218 13.62 -3.58 0.62
N SER A 219 12.35 -3.99 0.59
CA SER A 219 11.88 -4.99 -0.36
C SER A 219 12.58 -4.64 -1.66
N LEU A 220 13.21 -5.60 -2.32
CA LEU A 220 14.15 -5.41 -3.45
C LEU A 220 13.69 -4.39 -4.53
N SER A 221 12.40 -4.04 -4.57
CA SER A 221 11.77 -3.03 -5.44
C SER A 221 11.71 -1.58 -4.88
N ALA A 222 11.82 -1.35 -3.57
CA ALA A 222 11.74 -0.03 -2.96
C ALA A 222 13.04 0.74 -3.14
N SER A 223 12.99 1.79 -3.95
CA SER A 223 14.11 2.67 -4.22
C SER A 223 14.59 3.38 -2.94
N ARG A 224 15.90 3.52 -2.76
CA ARG A 224 16.48 4.36 -1.70
C ARG A 224 15.92 5.78 -1.70
N LEU A 225 15.49 6.27 -2.87
CA LEU A 225 14.82 7.57 -3.02
C LEU A 225 13.48 7.65 -2.27
N THR A 226 12.66 6.59 -2.28
CA THR A 226 11.38 6.56 -1.52
C THR A 226 11.63 6.70 -0.02
N LEU A 227 12.63 5.97 0.48
CA LEU A 227 12.98 5.97 1.89
C LEU A 227 13.53 7.35 2.28
N ALA A 228 14.47 7.89 1.51
CA ALA A 228 15.01 9.22 1.73
C ALA A 228 13.91 10.31 1.72
N ASN A 229 12.98 10.25 0.75
CA ASN A 229 11.87 11.18 0.67
C ASN A 229 10.92 11.05 1.88
N SER A 230 10.62 9.82 2.33
CA SER A 230 9.74 9.59 3.49
C SER A 230 10.35 10.11 4.80
N ILE A 231 11.66 9.91 4.98
CA ILE A 231 12.40 10.48 6.11
C ILE A 231 12.38 12.01 5.99
N GLY A 232 12.75 12.55 4.82
CA GLY A 232 12.75 13.99 4.58
C GLY A 232 11.41 14.65 4.90
N LEU A 233 10.30 14.09 4.40
CA LEU A 233 8.96 14.58 4.69
C LEU A 233 8.62 14.59 6.18
N SER A 234 9.03 13.55 6.92
CA SER A 234 8.82 13.48 8.37
C SER A 234 9.62 14.57 9.09
N TRP A 235 10.88 14.77 8.71
CA TRP A 235 11.76 15.76 9.31
C TRP A 235 11.40 17.22 8.94
N LEU A 236 10.81 17.44 7.77
CA LEU A 236 10.33 18.77 7.33
C LEU A 236 9.25 19.36 8.24
N HIS A 237 8.69 18.58 9.17
CA HIS A 237 7.77 19.06 10.20
C HIS A 237 8.43 19.79 11.37
N TRP A 238 9.75 19.73 11.52
CA TRP A 238 10.45 20.50 12.56
C TRP A 238 10.82 21.90 12.09
N GLY A 239 10.92 22.86 13.00
CA GLY A 239 11.46 24.19 12.71
C GLY A 239 10.43 25.18 12.13
N TRP A 240 9.14 24.88 12.29
CA TRP A 240 8.05 25.71 11.76
C TRP A 240 7.84 27.01 12.54
N ALA A 241 8.53 27.18 13.66
CA ALA A 241 8.60 28.45 14.39
C ALA A 241 9.37 29.53 13.62
N LEU A 242 10.23 29.17 12.66
CA LEU A 242 10.99 30.11 11.85
C LEU A 242 10.11 30.77 10.79
N THR A 243 10.21 32.09 10.65
CA THR A 243 9.51 32.85 9.61
C THR A 243 9.87 32.30 8.22
N ASN A 244 8.88 32.15 7.33
CA ASN A 244 9.00 31.61 5.97
C ASN A 244 9.37 30.11 5.84
N PHE A 245 9.87 29.46 6.89
CA PHE A 245 10.21 28.04 6.85
C PHE A 245 9.03 27.13 6.48
N PRO A 246 7.79 27.33 6.99
CA PRO A 246 6.63 26.53 6.60
C PRO A 246 6.36 26.49 5.08
N LEU A 247 6.56 27.63 4.40
CA LEU A 247 6.38 27.73 2.95
C LEU A 247 7.46 26.93 2.22
N ILE A 248 8.73 27.14 2.60
CA ILE A 248 9.89 26.44 2.01
C ILE A 248 9.74 24.92 2.21
N ALA A 249 9.41 24.49 3.43
CA ALA A 249 9.23 23.08 3.76
C ALA A 249 8.13 22.43 2.91
N THR A 250 7.01 23.13 2.72
CA THR A 250 5.88 22.63 1.92
C THR A 250 6.27 22.47 0.45
N TYR A 251 6.99 23.42 -0.14
CA TYR A 251 7.47 23.33 -1.52
C TYR A 251 8.53 22.24 -1.70
N ILE A 252 9.50 22.15 -0.80
CA ILE A 252 10.52 21.09 -0.83
C ILE A 252 9.85 19.71 -0.73
N GLY A 253 8.90 19.54 0.18
CA GLY A 253 8.20 18.26 0.37
C GLY A 253 7.33 17.87 -0.84
N THR A 254 6.56 18.81 -1.40
CA THR A 254 5.70 18.54 -2.56
C THR A 254 6.50 18.27 -3.83
N ILE A 255 7.52 19.08 -4.13
CA ILE A 255 8.39 18.89 -5.30
C ILE A 255 9.24 17.62 -5.15
N GLY A 256 9.87 17.40 -3.99
CA GLY A 256 10.69 16.21 -3.72
C GLY A 256 9.88 14.92 -3.87
N THR A 257 8.62 14.94 -3.43
CA THR A 257 7.68 13.84 -3.60
C THR A 257 7.29 13.62 -5.05
N ALA A 258 6.93 14.69 -5.77
CA ALA A 258 6.63 14.65 -7.19
C ALA A 258 7.77 14.01 -7.99
N LEU A 259 8.98 14.44 -7.71
CA LEU A 259 10.18 13.97 -8.37
C LEU A 259 10.46 12.49 -8.04
N THR A 260 10.35 12.11 -6.77
CA THR A 260 10.57 10.73 -6.31
C THR A 260 9.59 9.76 -6.96
N LEU A 261 8.30 10.10 -6.99
CA LEU A 261 7.26 9.28 -7.61
C LEU A 261 7.42 9.20 -9.13
N PHE A 262 7.76 10.32 -9.78
CA PHE A 262 8.02 10.37 -11.21
C PHE A 262 9.19 9.46 -11.61
N TYR A 263 10.35 9.56 -10.94
CA TYR A 263 11.49 8.68 -11.23
C TYR A 263 11.17 7.20 -10.99
N GLN A 264 10.43 6.89 -9.93
CA GLN A 264 10.07 5.50 -9.61
C GLN A 264 9.15 4.88 -10.64
N SER A 265 8.15 5.61 -11.12
CA SER A 265 7.30 5.08 -12.19
C SER A 265 8.04 4.83 -13.48
N ARG A 266 8.97 5.71 -13.85
CA ARG A 266 9.77 5.55 -15.07
C ARG A 266 10.59 4.27 -14.97
N ARG A 267 11.21 4.03 -13.80
CA ARG A 267 11.94 2.81 -13.51
C ARG A 267 11.03 1.57 -13.54
N ARG A 268 9.87 1.63 -12.87
CA ARG A 268 8.90 0.51 -12.88
C ARG A 268 8.36 0.21 -14.27
N ARG A 269 8.15 1.20 -15.14
CA ARG A 269 7.71 0.98 -16.53
C ARG A 269 8.75 0.22 -17.34
N VAL A 270 10.03 0.51 -17.13
CA VAL A 270 11.14 -0.23 -17.76
C VAL A 270 11.23 -1.65 -17.24
N GLU A 271 11.11 -1.85 -15.92
CA GLU A 271 11.16 -3.18 -15.28
C GLU A 271 9.91 -4.03 -15.58
N ALA A 272 8.71 -3.45 -15.59
CA ALA A 272 7.45 -4.14 -15.87
C ALA A 272 7.33 -4.61 -17.34
N GLN A 273 8.12 -4.02 -18.24
CA GLN A 273 8.21 -4.48 -19.62
C GLN A 273 9.00 -5.80 -19.75
N GLN A 274 9.71 -6.21 -18.69
CA GLN A 274 10.50 -7.46 -18.64
C GLN A 274 9.83 -8.57 -17.81
N LEU A 275 8.98 -8.24 -16.85
CA LEU A 275 8.23 -9.21 -16.04
C LEU A 275 6.78 -8.75 -15.86
N SER A 276 5.84 -9.49 -16.44
CA SER A 276 4.39 -9.30 -16.37
C SER A 276 3.84 -9.65 -14.98
N ILE A 277 4.30 -8.94 -13.95
CA ILE A 277 3.77 -9.05 -12.59
C ILE A 277 3.16 -7.70 -12.22
N SER A 278 1.84 -7.61 -12.35
CA SER A 278 1.03 -6.54 -11.79
C SER A 278 1.18 -6.54 -10.28
N THR A 279 1.97 -5.59 -9.75
CA THR A 279 2.22 -5.47 -8.32
C THR A 279 1.11 -4.69 -7.64
N PRO A 280 0.62 -5.16 -6.47
CA PRO A 280 -0.40 -4.46 -5.70
C PRO A 280 0.15 -3.15 -5.13
N ILE A 281 -0.73 -2.16 -4.94
CA ILE A 281 -0.60 -0.95 -4.12
C ILE A 281 0.66 -0.95 -3.24
N SER A 282 1.69 -0.20 -3.64
CA SER A 282 2.91 -0.12 -2.84
C SER A 282 2.67 0.75 -1.61
N LEU A 283 2.83 0.18 -0.41
CA LEU A 283 2.74 0.86 0.88
C LEU A 283 3.48 2.21 0.88
N ASN A 284 4.69 2.22 0.33
CA ASN A 284 5.53 3.41 0.21
C ASN A 284 4.88 4.57 -0.57
N GLY A 285 4.06 4.26 -1.58
CA GLY A 285 3.36 5.27 -2.36
C GLY A 285 2.26 5.96 -1.54
N ILE A 286 1.49 5.17 -0.78
CA ILE A 286 0.46 5.70 0.14
C ILE A 286 1.12 6.54 1.22
N THR A 287 2.19 6.02 1.84
CA THR A 287 2.97 6.73 2.86
C THR A 287 3.35 8.12 2.41
N ILE A 288 4.06 8.21 1.28
CA ILE A 288 4.65 9.45 0.81
C ILE A 288 3.54 10.43 0.43
N THR A 289 2.50 9.94 -0.24
CA THR A 289 1.34 10.75 -0.63
C THR A 289 0.64 11.31 0.61
N PHE A 290 0.38 10.48 1.61
CA PHE A 290 -0.24 10.90 2.86
C PHE A 290 0.64 11.91 3.63
N ALA A 291 1.94 11.63 3.78
CA ALA A 291 2.86 12.52 4.46
C ALA A 291 2.93 13.90 3.78
N THR A 292 2.93 13.93 2.45
CA THR A 292 2.87 15.19 1.68
C THR A 292 1.54 15.92 1.86
N LEU A 293 0.41 15.19 1.85
CA LEU A 293 -0.91 15.79 2.12
C LEU A 293 -0.98 16.36 3.53
N LEU A 294 -0.40 15.67 4.52
CA LEU A 294 -0.33 16.12 5.90
C LEU A 294 0.53 17.38 6.02
N LEU A 295 1.66 17.45 5.32
CA LEU A 295 2.53 18.63 5.26
C LEU A 295 1.81 19.85 4.69
N VAL A 296 1.11 19.70 3.56
CA VAL A 296 0.30 20.77 2.96
C VAL A 296 -0.88 21.16 3.86
N GLY A 297 -1.58 20.17 4.42
CA GLY A 297 -2.68 20.40 5.36
C GLY A 297 -2.23 21.20 6.58
N ARG A 298 -1.04 20.89 7.12
CA ARG A 298 -0.43 21.65 8.21
C ARG A 298 -0.08 23.09 7.81
N ALA A 299 0.44 23.29 6.59
CA ALA A 299 0.75 24.63 6.06
C ALA A 299 -0.49 25.54 6.03
N ILE A 300 -1.62 24.98 5.61
CA ILE A 300 -2.89 25.71 5.49
C ILE A 300 -3.52 25.91 6.87
N LEU A 301 -3.69 24.84 7.64
CA LEU A 301 -4.52 24.86 8.86
C LEU A 301 -3.77 25.37 10.08
N ALA A 302 -2.50 25.00 10.26
CA ALA A 302 -1.74 25.32 11.47
C ALA A 302 -0.88 26.58 11.30
N ALA A 303 -0.15 26.71 10.18
CA ALA A 303 0.70 27.87 9.91
C ALA A 303 -0.06 29.06 9.33
N LYS A 304 -1.33 28.88 8.92
CA LYS A 304 -2.20 29.92 8.34
C LYS A 304 -1.51 30.72 7.21
N ILE A 305 -0.71 30.04 6.40
CA ILE A 305 -0.04 30.66 5.26
C ILE A 305 -1.13 31.13 4.28
N PRO A 306 -1.01 32.35 3.71
CA PRO A 306 -1.94 32.82 2.68
C PRO A 306 -2.06 31.76 1.59
N ILE A 307 -3.29 31.34 1.32
CA ILE A 307 -3.55 30.22 0.40
C ILE A 307 -3.01 30.57 -1.00
N SER A 308 -3.01 31.86 -1.37
CA SER A 308 -2.41 32.39 -2.61
C SER A 308 -0.97 31.91 -2.86
N ASN A 309 -0.17 31.76 -1.80
CA ASN A 309 1.21 31.29 -1.91
C ASN A 309 1.34 29.77 -2.04
N LEU A 310 0.26 29.01 -1.82
CA LEU A 310 0.24 27.55 -1.82
C LEU A 310 -0.46 26.95 -3.06
N GLY A 311 -0.93 27.79 -4.00
CA GLY A 311 -1.67 27.35 -5.18
C GLY A 311 -0.93 26.31 -6.01
N LEU A 312 0.38 26.52 -6.26
CA LEU A 312 1.21 25.55 -6.96
C LEU A 312 1.41 24.25 -6.16
N ALA A 313 1.60 24.33 -4.85
CA ALA A 313 1.78 23.15 -4.00
C ALA A 313 0.52 22.27 -4.01
N LEU A 314 -0.67 22.88 -3.94
CA LEU A 314 -1.95 22.22 -4.11
C LEU A 314 -2.10 21.59 -5.49
N GLY A 315 -1.69 22.31 -6.55
CA GLY A 315 -1.69 21.79 -7.91
C GLY A 315 -0.79 20.57 -8.10
N ILE A 316 0.43 20.58 -7.53
CA ILE A 316 1.34 19.44 -7.54
C ILE A 316 0.74 18.24 -6.79
N CYS A 317 0.12 18.47 -5.63
CA CYS A 317 -0.58 17.41 -4.89
C CYS A 317 -1.75 16.83 -5.69
N GLY A 318 -2.59 17.68 -6.29
CA GLY A 318 -3.71 17.22 -7.13
C GLY A 318 -3.23 16.45 -8.35
N TRP A 319 -2.14 16.92 -8.97
CA TRP A 319 -1.47 16.22 -10.07
C TRP A 319 -0.96 14.85 -9.64
N LEU A 320 -0.30 14.75 -8.49
CA LEU A 320 0.20 13.50 -7.91
C LEU A 320 -0.91 12.48 -7.65
N LEU A 321 -2.04 12.93 -7.08
CA LEU A 321 -3.19 12.07 -6.81
C LEU A 321 -3.81 11.53 -8.10
N GLY A 322 -4.07 12.42 -9.07
CA GLY A 322 -4.60 12.03 -10.39
C GLY A 322 -3.63 11.15 -11.18
N TRP A 323 -2.33 11.28 -10.91
CA TRP A 323 -1.29 10.44 -11.51
C TRP A 323 -1.19 9.06 -10.87
N LEU A 324 -1.30 8.96 -9.54
CA LEU A 324 -1.29 7.68 -8.83
C LEU A 324 -2.55 6.84 -9.11
N SER A 325 -3.69 7.50 -9.30
CA SER A 325 -4.96 6.82 -9.60
C SER A 325 -5.04 6.20 -11.01
N ARG A 326 -4.03 6.43 -11.88
CA ARG A 326 -4.04 5.96 -13.28
C ARG A 326 -4.06 4.42 -13.41
N GLY A 327 -3.55 3.71 -12.42
CA GLY A 327 -3.35 2.24 -12.48
C GLY A 327 -4.49 1.41 -11.90
N GLU A 328 -5.38 1.99 -11.10
CA GLU A 328 -6.36 1.22 -10.32
C GLU A 328 -7.75 1.86 -10.32
N ARG A 329 -8.73 1.13 -10.86
CA ARG A 329 -10.15 1.53 -10.87
C ARG A 329 -10.72 1.77 -9.45
N ARG A 330 -10.12 1.14 -8.43
CA ARG A 330 -10.51 1.27 -7.02
C ARG A 330 -10.17 2.64 -6.41
N LEU A 331 -9.30 3.42 -7.05
CA LEU A 331 -8.86 4.73 -6.57
C LEU A 331 -9.59 5.90 -7.24
N GLU A 332 -10.80 5.68 -7.76
CA GLU A 332 -11.61 6.72 -8.42
C GLU A 332 -11.87 7.94 -7.51
N ILE A 333 -12.07 7.70 -6.20
CA ILE A 333 -12.20 8.76 -5.19
C ILE A 333 -10.94 9.64 -5.14
N TRP A 334 -9.75 9.02 -5.22
CA TRP A 334 -8.47 9.75 -5.23
C TRP A 334 -8.26 10.52 -6.53
N SER A 335 -8.77 10.01 -7.65
CA SER A 335 -8.75 10.72 -8.93
C SER A 335 -9.60 11.99 -8.87
N ASN A 336 -10.83 11.87 -8.37
CA ASN A 336 -11.73 13.00 -8.19
C ASN A 336 -11.14 14.04 -7.23
N LEU A 337 -10.59 13.57 -6.11
CA LEU A 337 -9.89 14.44 -5.16
C LEU A 337 -8.69 15.15 -5.81
N GLY A 338 -7.96 14.47 -6.70
CA GLY A 338 -6.85 15.05 -7.46
C GLY A 338 -7.30 16.19 -8.38
N TRP A 339 -8.41 16.01 -9.11
CA TRP A 339 -9.00 17.08 -9.93
C TRP A 339 -9.49 18.26 -9.10
N VAL A 340 -10.15 18.00 -7.97
CA VAL A 340 -10.61 19.04 -7.05
C VAL A 340 -9.42 19.84 -6.51
N LEU A 341 -8.33 19.19 -6.09
CA LEU A 341 -7.12 19.87 -5.63
C LEU A 341 -6.45 20.70 -6.73
N LEU A 342 -6.40 20.20 -7.96
CA LEU A 342 -5.87 20.94 -9.11
C LEU A 342 -6.66 22.21 -9.37
N LEU A 343 -8.00 22.09 -9.39
CA LEU A 343 -8.89 23.24 -9.58
C LEU A 343 -8.74 24.24 -8.43
N ALA A 344 -8.68 23.76 -7.19
CA ALA A 344 -8.46 24.61 -6.02
C ALA A 344 -7.12 25.35 -6.09
N GLY A 345 -6.04 24.64 -6.44
CA GLY A 345 -4.71 25.24 -6.61
C GLY A 345 -4.69 26.31 -7.70
N TRP A 346 -5.41 26.08 -8.81
CA TRP A 346 -5.56 27.05 -9.89
C TRP A 346 -6.37 28.28 -9.48
N LEU A 347 -7.54 28.08 -8.86
CA LEU A 347 -8.46 29.16 -8.46
C LEU A 347 -7.78 30.12 -7.49
N VAL A 348 -7.00 29.57 -6.57
CA VAL A 348 -6.23 30.33 -5.60
C VAL A 348 -5.07 31.10 -6.24
N ALA A 349 -4.43 30.53 -7.27
CA ALA A 349 -3.28 31.16 -7.94
C ALA A 349 -3.69 32.25 -8.95
N VAL A 350 -4.85 32.12 -9.60
CA VAL A 350 -5.28 33.00 -10.70
C VAL A 350 -5.41 34.47 -10.30
N GLY A 351 -5.81 34.74 -9.07
CA GLY A 351 -6.00 36.12 -8.59
C GLY A 351 -4.66 36.84 -8.41
N GLU A 352 -3.78 36.25 -7.61
CA GLU A 352 -2.62 36.92 -7.01
C GLU A 352 -1.30 36.64 -7.73
N ILE A 353 -1.07 35.41 -8.19
CA ILE A 353 0.23 34.97 -8.72
C ILE A 353 0.03 34.22 -10.05
N PRO A 354 -0.03 34.94 -11.18
CA PRO A 354 -0.37 34.35 -12.48
C PRO A 354 0.65 33.26 -12.91
N GLN A 355 1.91 33.38 -12.49
CA GLN A 355 2.96 32.38 -12.75
C GLN A 355 2.62 31.01 -12.14
N GLN A 356 2.06 30.98 -10.92
CA GLN A 356 1.63 29.72 -10.30
C GLN A 356 0.42 29.14 -11.04
N ALA A 357 -0.52 29.98 -11.47
CA ALA A 357 -1.69 29.53 -12.22
C ALA A 357 -1.32 28.90 -13.56
N ILE A 358 -0.32 29.44 -14.26
CA ILE A 358 0.23 28.86 -15.50
C ILE A 358 0.84 27.48 -15.19
N ALA A 359 1.69 27.38 -14.16
CA ALA A 359 2.31 26.12 -13.79
C ALA A 359 1.27 25.03 -13.44
N VAL A 360 0.22 25.38 -12.70
CA VAL A 360 -0.90 24.46 -12.41
C VAL A 360 -1.65 24.07 -13.69
N SER A 361 -1.87 25.02 -14.61
CA SER A 361 -2.54 24.76 -15.89
C SER A 361 -1.72 23.79 -16.76
N VAL A 362 -0.40 23.91 -16.78
CA VAL A 362 0.50 22.96 -17.47
C VAL A 362 0.37 21.55 -16.89
N LEU A 363 0.33 21.42 -15.56
CA LEU A 363 0.12 20.12 -14.89
C LEU A 363 -1.25 19.51 -15.24
N ALA A 364 -2.30 20.34 -15.30
CA ALA A 364 -3.65 19.92 -15.68
C ALA A 364 -3.71 19.47 -17.15
N LEU A 365 -3.13 20.25 -18.08
CA LEU A 365 -3.04 19.90 -19.49
C LEU A 365 -2.33 18.56 -19.70
N TRP A 366 -1.24 18.31 -18.98
CA TRP A 366 -0.55 17.04 -19.08
C TRP A 366 -1.41 15.86 -18.61
N LEU A 367 -2.16 16.01 -17.51
CA LEU A 367 -3.10 14.99 -17.04
C LEU A 367 -4.25 14.75 -18.03
N LEU A 368 -4.83 15.81 -18.59
CA LEU A 368 -5.90 15.72 -19.59
C LEU A 368 -5.40 15.05 -20.87
N ALA A 369 -4.22 15.42 -21.37
CA ALA A 369 -3.63 14.81 -22.57
C ALA A 369 -3.40 13.31 -22.36
N ASP A 370 -2.81 12.94 -21.24
CA ASP A 370 -2.54 11.54 -20.90
C ASP A 370 -3.82 10.73 -20.67
N ARG A 371 -4.87 11.34 -20.09
CA ARG A 371 -6.19 10.72 -19.95
C ARG A 371 -6.87 10.54 -21.31
N LEU A 372 -6.80 11.55 -22.17
CA LEU A 372 -7.34 11.53 -23.53
C LEU A 372 -6.70 10.43 -24.37
N PHE A 373 -5.37 10.27 -24.33
CA PHE A 373 -4.68 9.20 -25.07
C PHE A 373 -5.11 7.80 -24.62
N ARG A 374 -5.47 7.63 -23.33
CA ARG A 374 -5.93 6.34 -22.79
C ARG A 374 -7.41 6.05 -23.03
N LEU A 375 -8.28 7.01 -22.70
CA LEU A 375 -9.74 6.81 -22.68
C LEU A 375 -10.42 7.24 -23.97
N LYS A 376 -9.77 8.07 -24.81
CA LYS A 376 -10.29 8.61 -26.06
C LYS A 376 -11.69 9.24 -25.93
N GLN A 377 -11.97 9.88 -24.80
CA GLN A 377 -13.25 10.53 -24.54
C GLN A 377 -13.27 11.95 -25.13
N SER A 378 -14.40 12.35 -25.72
CA SER A 378 -14.61 13.69 -26.27
C SER A 378 -14.65 14.78 -25.19
N ALA A 379 -15.10 14.45 -23.99
CA ALA A 379 -15.10 15.38 -22.86
C ALA A 379 -13.67 15.87 -22.50
N ASP A 380 -12.68 14.97 -22.57
CA ASP A 380 -11.28 15.31 -22.28
C ASP A 380 -10.68 16.23 -23.36
N LEU A 381 -11.12 16.11 -24.63
CA LEU A 381 -10.73 17.04 -25.70
C LEU A 381 -11.25 18.46 -25.44
N ILE A 382 -12.52 18.57 -25.07
CA ILE A 382 -13.15 19.87 -24.77
C ILE A 382 -12.45 20.50 -23.57
N ALA A 383 -12.22 19.74 -22.50
CA ALA A 383 -11.50 20.22 -21.33
C ALA A 383 -10.08 20.68 -21.68
N LEU A 384 -9.35 19.92 -22.51
CA LEU A 384 -8.00 20.26 -22.93
C LEU A 384 -7.98 21.54 -23.77
N PHE A 385 -8.95 21.71 -24.67
CA PHE A 385 -9.11 22.94 -25.44
C PHE A 385 -9.41 24.15 -24.55
N LEU A 386 -10.35 24.03 -23.61
CA LEU A 386 -10.72 25.11 -22.70
C LEU A 386 -9.55 25.52 -21.79
N VAL A 387 -8.88 24.56 -21.16
CA VAL A 387 -7.71 24.83 -20.30
C VAL A 387 -6.56 25.41 -21.15
N GLY A 388 -6.39 24.96 -22.39
CA GLY A 388 -5.39 25.50 -23.32
C GLY A 388 -5.65 26.97 -23.66
N LEU A 389 -6.89 27.32 -24.03
CA LEU A 389 -7.28 28.69 -24.32
C LEU A 389 -7.12 29.59 -23.08
N GLN A 390 -7.58 29.13 -21.92
CA GLN A 390 -7.43 29.82 -20.65
C GLN A 390 -5.95 30.00 -20.26
N SER A 391 -5.07 29.05 -20.58
CA SER A 391 -3.62 29.19 -20.36
C SER A 391 -3.00 30.30 -21.21
N PHE A 392 -3.50 30.51 -22.44
CA PHE A 392 -3.05 31.60 -23.31
C PHE A 392 -3.40 32.97 -22.72
N TRP A 393 -4.62 33.12 -22.19
CA TRP A 393 -5.02 34.34 -21.49
C TRP A 393 -4.16 34.63 -20.25
N LEU A 394 -3.85 33.59 -19.46
CA LEU A 394 -2.95 33.73 -18.32
C LEU A 394 -1.52 34.08 -18.72
N LEU A 395 -1.03 33.53 -19.86
CA LEU A 395 0.29 33.84 -20.38
C LEU A 395 0.39 35.32 -20.74
N TRP A 396 -0.62 35.89 -21.40
CA TRP A 396 -0.68 37.32 -21.69
C TRP A 396 -0.62 38.18 -20.42
N ARG A 397 -1.41 37.80 -19.39
CA ARG A 397 -1.44 38.49 -18.09
C ARG A 397 -0.12 38.37 -17.31
N ALA A 398 0.67 37.33 -17.56
CA ALA A 398 1.97 37.14 -16.90
C ALA A 398 3.10 37.98 -17.51
N ILE A 399 2.91 38.55 -18.70
CA ILE A 399 3.90 39.43 -19.33
C ILE A 399 3.92 40.78 -18.61
N PRO A 400 5.10 41.30 -18.20
CA PRO A 400 5.22 42.64 -17.63
C PRO A 400 4.63 43.71 -18.55
N PHE A 401 3.93 44.69 -17.97
CA PHE A 401 3.33 45.82 -18.69
C PHE A 401 4.23 46.50 -19.75
N PRO A 402 5.54 46.78 -19.50
CA PRO A 402 6.38 47.39 -20.53
C PRO A 402 6.57 46.50 -21.78
N LEU A 403 6.68 45.18 -21.60
CA LEU A 403 6.78 44.24 -22.72
C LEU A 403 5.45 44.09 -23.46
N GLN A 404 4.32 44.19 -22.76
CA GLN A 404 3.01 44.23 -23.43
C GLN A 404 2.89 45.44 -24.35
N GLN A 405 3.38 46.61 -23.91
CA GLN A 405 3.37 47.83 -24.73
C GLN A 405 4.26 47.71 -25.96
N GLU A 406 5.45 47.10 -25.84
CA GLU A 406 6.33 46.84 -26.99
C GLU A 406 5.70 45.89 -28.01
N VAL A 407 5.04 44.81 -27.55
CA VAL A 407 4.36 43.86 -28.43
C VAL A 407 3.17 44.52 -29.14
N ILE A 408 2.39 45.34 -28.43
CA ILE A 408 1.28 46.10 -29.03
C ILE A 408 1.82 47.12 -30.03
N ALA A 409 2.88 47.85 -29.69
CA ALA A 409 3.50 48.84 -30.58
C ALA A 409 4.08 48.19 -31.85
N PHE A 410 4.75 47.04 -31.71
CA PHE A 410 5.22 46.23 -32.84
C PHE A 410 4.05 45.75 -33.71
N GLY A 411 2.96 45.29 -33.09
CA GLY A 411 1.74 44.87 -33.79
C GLY A 411 1.11 46.00 -34.60
N ILE A 412 0.99 47.19 -34.02
CA ILE A 412 0.49 48.40 -34.69
C ILE A 412 1.43 48.82 -35.83
N GLN A 413 2.75 48.70 -35.64
CA GLN A 413 3.74 49.02 -36.66
C GLN A 413 3.70 48.05 -37.85
N LEU A 414 3.39 46.78 -37.61
CA LEU A 414 3.36 45.73 -38.64
C LEU A 414 2.03 45.65 -39.40
N ALA A 415 0.90 45.94 -38.73
CA ALA A 415 -0.45 45.80 -39.28
C ALA A 415 -1.12 47.14 -39.65
N GLY A 416 -0.51 48.28 -39.30
CA GLY A 416 -1.09 49.61 -39.53
C GLY A 416 -2.26 49.95 -38.61
N ASN A 417 -2.83 51.14 -38.76
CA ASN A 417 -3.91 51.68 -37.89
C ASN A 417 -5.24 50.87 -37.91
N GLU A 418 -5.37 49.82 -38.72
CA GLU A 418 -6.51 48.91 -38.70
C GLU A 418 -6.37 47.79 -37.65
N PHE A 419 -5.23 47.72 -36.97
CA PHE A 419 -5.05 46.83 -35.84
C PHE A 419 -6.02 47.24 -34.73
N MET A 420 -6.89 46.33 -34.29
CA MET A 420 -7.74 46.53 -33.11
C MET A 420 -6.94 46.15 -31.86
N PRO A 421 -6.27 47.09 -31.17
CA PRO A 421 -5.49 46.77 -29.95
C PRO A 421 -6.36 46.17 -28.84
N GLN A 422 -7.66 46.43 -28.87
CA GLN A 422 -8.65 45.85 -27.95
C GLN A 422 -8.72 44.32 -28.04
N ALA A 423 -8.44 43.73 -29.20
CA ALA A 423 -8.46 42.27 -29.37
C ALA A 423 -7.29 41.55 -28.68
N LEU A 424 -6.19 42.27 -28.41
CA LEU A 424 -5.03 41.74 -27.66
C LEU A 424 -5.16 41.96 -26.15
N ILE A 425 -5.94 42.95 -25.71
CA ILE A 425 -6.09 43.28 -24.30
C ILE A 425 -7.00 42.26 -23.58
N GLY A 426 -7.91 41.60 -24.33
CA GLY A 426 -8.81 40.57 -23.81
C GLY A 426 -10.00 41.14 -23.07
#